data_AF-A0A7S4CZW9-F1
#
_entry.id   AF-A0A7S4CZW9-F1
#
_cell.length_a   1.000
_cell.length_b   1.000
_cell.length_c   1.000
_cell.angle_alpha   90.00
_cell.angle_beta   90.00
_cell.angle_gamma   90.00
#
_symmetry.space_group_name_H-M   'P 1'
#
loop_
_entity.id
_entity.type
_entity.pdbx_description
1 polymer ?
#
loop_
_entity_poly.entity_id
_entity_poly.type
_entity_poly.pdbx_seq_one_letter_code
_entity_poly.pdbx_strand_id
1 'polypeptide(L)'
;QIAVNQALLHSLPRFPEDLRELDLSQNYIGRKGVMCLSDLMSACVNLKTVNLADNKLDNDAVTYFASKAAKHPTLQSITLRNNLFSKAGGRALLQAVQINTNITDIVIENEPFLIPSLKQRIQEQVLLNRQYKNFSYGS
;
A
#
# COMPACT_ATOMS: atom_id res chain seq x y z
N GLN A 1 21.36 -6.97 -3.95
CA GLN A 1 20.34 -7.13 -2.89
C GLN A 1 20.34 -6.00 -1.84
N ILE A 2 21.45 -5.27 -1.62
CA ILE A 2 21.49 -4.02 -0.81
C ILE A 2 21.12 -2.77 -1.65
N ALA A 3 21.35 -2.84 -2.97
CA ALA A 3 21.23 -1.71 -3.88
C ALA A 3 19.83 -1.05 -3.90
N VAL A 4 18.73 -1.81 -3.95
CA VAL A 4 17.38 -1.22 -4.05
C VAL A 4 16.99 -0.48 -2.76
N ASN A 5 17.30 -1.04 -1.58
CA ASN A 5 16.89 -0.47 -0.31
C ASN A 5 17.65 0.83 0.03
N GLN A 6 18.95 0.90 -0.31
CA GLN A 6 19.72 2.14 -0.19
C GLN A 6 19.39 3.13 -1.31
N ALA A 7 19.17 2.64 -2.54
CA ALA A 7 18.78 3.49 -3.66
C ALA A 7 17.47 4.21 -3.37
N LEU A 8 16.44 3.55 -2.82
CA LEU A 8 15.16 4.16 -2.48
C LEU A 8 15.27 5.41 -1.58
N LEU A 9 16.19 5.39 -0.61
CA LEU A 9 16.45 6.53 0.28
C LEU A 9 17.27 7.64 -0.41
N HIS A 10 18.27 7.26 -1.21
CA HIS A 10 19.12 8.20 -1.94
C HIS A 10 18.48 8.74 -3.23
N SER A 11 17.41 8.09 -3.70
CA SER A 11 16.67 8.42 -4.92
C SER A 11 15.36 9.12 -4.60
N LEU A 12 15.23 9.73 -3.41
CA LEU A 12 14.14 10.67 -3.15
C LEU A 12 14.06 11.61 -4.36
N PRO A 13 12.92 11.70 -5.05
CA PRO A 13 12.83 12.53 -6.22
C PRO A 13 13.16 13.96 -5.83
N ARG A 14 13.79 14.70 -6.75
CA ARG A 14 14.20 16.09 -6.52
C ARG A 14 13.06 16.96 -5.98
N PHE A 15 11.82 16.62 -6.34
CA PHE A 15 10.58 17.20 -5.85
C PHE A 15 9.65 16.08 -5.35
N PRO A 16 9.74 15.70 -4.07
CA PRO A 16 8.93 14.61 -3.52
C PRO A 16 7.44 14.94 -3.48
N GLU A 17 7.07 16.21 -3.35
CA GLU A 17 5.69 16.67 -3.46
C GLU A 17 5.06 16.48 -4.86
N ASP A 18 5.85 16.28 -5.92
CA ASP A 18 5.31 16.08 -7.27
C ASP A 18 5.00 14.60 -7.56
N LEU A 19 5.57 13.67 -6.77
CA LEU A 19 5.40 12.25 -7.01
C LEU A 19 3.95 11.82 -6.72
N ARG A 20 3.25 11.37 -7.76
CA ARG A 20 1.88 10.86 -7.68
C ARG A 20 1.78 9.35 -7.71
N GLU A 21 2.75 8.70 -8.35
CA GLU A 21 2.75 7.27 -8.58
C GLU A 21 4.13 6.70 -8.28
N LEU A 22 4.15 5.58 -7.56
CA LEU A 22 5.37 4.87 -7.20
C LEU A 22 5.20 3.40 -7.54
N ASP A 23 5.95 2.94 -8.54
CA ASP A 23 6.02 1.54 -8.91
C ASP A 23 7.32 0.92 -8.42
N LEU A 24 7.20 -0.03 -7.50
CA LEU A 24 8.30 -0.84 -7.01
C LEU A 24 8.03 -2.34 -7.24
N SER A 25 7.17 -2.69 -8.19
CA SER A 25 6.86 -4.07 -8.51
C SER A 25 8.08 -4.86 -8.98
N GLN A 26 8.04 -6.19 -8.83
CA GLN A 26 9.11 -7.11 -9.22
C GLN A 26 10.48 -6.82 -8.58
N ASN A 27 10.46 -6.24 -7.38
CA ASN A 27 11.66 -6.04 -6.59
C ASN A 27 11.74 -7.05 -5.44
N TYR A 28 12.82 -6.99 -4.67
CA TYR A 28 12.94 -7.74 -3.41
C TYR A 28 13.04 -6.75 -2.26
N ILE A 29 11.96 -6.01 -2.00
CA ILE A 29 11.90 -4.97 -0.97
C ILE A 29 12.10 -5.58 0.42
N GLY A 30 11.37 -6.66 0.74
CA GLY A 30 11.40 -7.30 2.07
C GLY A 30 11.16 -6.32 3.22
N ARG A 31 11.44 -6.72 4.47
CA ARG A 31 11.18 -5.85 5.64
C ARG A 31 11.94 -4.52 5.61
N LYS A 32 13.24 -4.54 5.27
CA LYS A 32 14.08 -3.33 5.25
C LYS A 32 13.67 -2.34 4.16
N GLY A 33 13.28 -2.83 2.99
CA GLY A 33 12.81 -1.97 1.91
C GLY A 33 11.47 -1.32 2.25
N VAL A 34 10.57 -2.01 2.96
CA VAL A 34 9.30 -1.40 3.38
C VAL A 34 9.52 -0.30 4.43
N MET A 35 10.55 -0.41 5.28
CA MET A 35 10.96 0.68 6.16
C MET A 35 11.41 1.91 5.35
N CYS A 36 12.26 1.71 4.34
CA CYS A 36 12.70 2.78 3.45
C CYS A 36 11.53 3.41 2.68
N LEU A 37 10.60 2.58 2.18
CA LEU A 37 9.36 3.03 1.53
C LEU A 37 8.53 3.93 2.47
N SER A 38 8.54 3.65 3.77
CA SER A 38 7.75 4.43 4.72
C SER A 38 8.31 5.84 4.92
N ASP A 39 9.63 5.98 4.86
CA ASP A 39 10.29 7.28 4.89
C ASP A 39 10.02 8.06 3.60
N LEU A 40 10.09 7.37 2.45
CA LEU A 40 9.72 7.91 1.13
C LEU A 40 8.26 8.39 1.09
N MET A 41 7.31 7.57 1.56
CA MET A 41 5.89 7.95 1.65
C MET A 41 5.65 9.15 2.56
N SER A 42 6.48 9.35 3.59
CA SER A 42 6.36 10.52 4.47
C SER A 42 6.80 11.81 3.78
N ALA A 43 7.76 11.73 2.85
CA ALA A 43 8.17 12.86 2.02
C ALA A 43 7.21 13.11 0.85
N CYS A 44 6.71 12.04 0.22
CA CYS A 44 5.82 12.10 -0.94
C CYS A 44 4.36 12.26 -0.56
N VAL A 45 4.01 13.35 0.13
CA VAL A 45 2.66 13.60 0.68
C VAL A 45 1.53 13.65 -0.37
N ASN A 46 1.87 13.79 -1.65
CA ASN A 46 0.92 13.83 -2.78
C ASN A 46 0.79 12.50 -3.54
N LEU A 47 1.44 11.45 -3.03
CA LEU A 47 1.43 10.11 -3.61
C LEU A 47 0.03 9.49 -3.57
N LYS A 48 -0.50 9.18 -4.75
CA LYS A 48 -1.84 8.60 -4.95
C LYS A 48 -1.80 7.10 -5.16
N THR A 49 -0.76 6.59 -5.81
CA THR A 49 -0.69 5.19 -6.23
C THR A 49 0.62 4.56 -5.82
N VAL A 50 0.55 3.37 -5.24
CA VAL A 50 1.72 2.55 -4.87
C VAL A 50 1.55 1.13 -5.41
N ASN A 51 2.51 0.67 -6.20
CA ASN A 51 2.58 -0.70 -6.70
C ASN A 51 3.73 -1.46 -6.04
N LEU A 52 3.37 -2.51 -5.28
CA LEU A 52 4.28 -3.41 -4.56
C LEU A 52 4.09 -4.87 -5.02
N ALA A 53 3.61 -5.09 -6.25
CA ALA A 53 3.44 -6.44 -6.77
C ALA A 53 4.77 -7.20 -6.81
N ASP A 54 4.74 -8.52 -6.65
CA ASP A 54 5.91 -9.40 -6.84
C ASP A 54 7.11 -9.04 -5.94
N ASN A 55 6.86 -8.64 -4.69
CA ASN A 55 7.90 -8.20 -3.75
C ASN A 55 8.21 -9.18 -2.61
N LYS A 56 7.55 -10.35 -2.60
CA LYS A 56 7.65 -11.35 -1.54
C LYS A 56 7.42 -10.75 -0.14
N LEU A 57 6.49 -9.80 -0.04
CA LEU A 57 6.14 -9.17 1.23
C LEU A 57 5.47 -10.20 2.16
N ASP A 58 5.98 -10.30 3.37
CA ASP A 58 5.43 -11.13 4.44
C ASP A 58 4.43 -10.33 5.31
N ASN A 59 3.90 -10.98 6.34
CA ASN A 59 2.94 -10.35 7.26
C ASN A 59 3.50 -9.11 7.95
N ASP A 60 4.77 -9.11 8.34
CA ASP A 60 5.38 -7.99 9.07
C ASP A 60 5.56 -6.78 8.16
N ALA A 61 6.05 -7.03 6.94
CA ALA A 61 6.21 -6.01 5.91
C ALA A 61 4.85 -5.38 5.55
N VAL A 62 3.83 -6.21 5.29
CA VAL A 62 2.48 -5.72 4.98
C VAL A 62 1.86 -4.97 6.16
N THR A 63 2.04 -5.45 7.39
CA THR A 63 1.53 -4.77 8.60
C THR A 63 2.17 -3.39 8.76
N TYR A 64 3.47 -3.30 8.56
CA TYR A 64 4.18 -2.03 8.66
C TYR A 64 3.74 -1.06 7.56
N PHE A 65 3.68 -1.50 6.31
CA PHE A 65 3.15 -0.70 5.20
C PHE A 65 1.72 -0.23 5.47
N ALA A 66 0.84 -1.12 5.91
CA ALA A 66 -0.55 -0.81 6.22
C ALA A 66 -0.67 0.29 7.29
N SER A 67 0.20 0.27 8.31
CA SER A 67 0.22 1.32 9.35
C SER A 67 0.53 2.71 8.81
N LYS A 68 1.31 2.80 7.73
CA LYS A 68 1.65 4.06 7.05
C LYS A 68 0.59 4.46 6.05
N ALA A 69 0.11 3.51 5.25
CA ALA A 69 -1.02 3.70 4.34
C ALA A 69 -2.26 4.22 5.08
N ALA A 70 -2.53 3.72 6.29
CA ALA A 70 -3.64 4.17 7.15
C ALA A 70 -3.58 5.66 7.51
N LYS A 71 -2.40 6.29 7.45
CA LYS A 71 -2.19 7.70 7.82
C LYS A 71 -1.80 8.58 6.63
N HIS A 72 -1.65 8.00 5.43
CA HIS A 72 -1.17 8.74 4.27
C HIS A 72 -2.27 9.68 3.75
N PRO A 73 -1.97 10.99 3.55
CA PRO A 73 -3.01 12.00 3.34
C PRO A 73 -3.70 11.88 1.97
N THR A 74 -3.03 11.36 0.95
CA THR A 74 -3.52 11.39 -0.44
C THR A 74 -3.53 10.04 -1.14
N LEU A 75 -3.18 8.95 -0.44
CA LEU A 75 -3.07 7.63 -1.06
C LEU A 75 -4.46 7.09 -1.41
N GLN A 76 -4.60 6.61 -2.65
CA GLN A 76 -5.87 6.17 -3.22
C GLN A 76 -5.83 4.72 -3.69
N SER A 77 -4.70 4.30 -4.28
CA SER A 77 -4.56 2.99 -4.91
C SER A 77 -3.32 2.24 -4.44
N ILE A 78 -3.53 0.96 -4.10
CA ILE A 78 -2.48 0.05 -3.62
C ILE A 78 -2.53 -1.25 -4.41
N THR A 79 -1.41 -1.66 -5.00
CA THR A 79 -1.28 -2.99 -5.62
C THR A 79 -0.32 -3.86 -4.82
N LEU A 80 -0.77 -5.05 -4.41
CA LEU A 80 -0.04 -6.00 -3.57
C LEU A 80 -0.04 -7.42 -4.13
N ARG A 81 -0.33 -7.60 -5.42
CA ARG A 81 -0.37 -8.91 -6.09
C ARG A 81 0.95 -9.71 -5.94
N ASN A 82 0.87 -11.04 -5.94
CA ASN A 82 2.01 -11.96 -5.96
C ASN A 82 2.97 -11.73 -4.76
N ASN A 83 2.44 -11.50 -3.57
CA ASN A 83 3.17 -11.45 -2.31
C ASN A 83 2.86 -12.71 -1.46
N LEU A 84 3.33 -12.72 -0.21
CA LEU A 84 3.35 -13.92 0.64
C LEU A 84 2.71 -13.66 2.01
N PHE A 85 1.79 -12.69 2.10
CA PHE A 85 1.12 -12.40 3.37
C PHE A 85 -0.11 -13.28 3.58
N SER A 86 -0.47 -13.48 4.84
CA SER A 86 -1.58 -14.34 5.25
C SER A 86 -2.69 -13.51 5.92
N LYS A 87 -3.54 -14.18 6.71
CA LYS A 87 -4.59 -13.55 7.51
C LYS A 87 -4.09 -12.39 8.39
N ALA A 88 -2.87 -12.47 8.92
CA ALA A 88 -2.33 -11.42 9.78
C ALA A 88 -2.10 -10.11 8.99
N GLY A 89 -1.36 -10.16 7.88
CA GLY A 89 -1.17 -9.00 7.00
C GLY A 89 -2.49 -8.50 6.41
N GLY A 90 -3.40 -9.41 6.03
CA GLY A 90 -4.72 -9.04 5.53
C GLY A 90 -5.57 -8.27 6.54
N ARG A 91 -5.49 -8.61 7.84
CA ARG A 91 -6.20 -7.87 8.89
C ARG A 91 -5.65 -6.46 9.05
N ALA A 92 -4.33 -6.29 8.95
CA ALA A 92 -3.70 -4.98 8.99
C ALA A 92 -4.14 -4.12 7.79
N LEU A 93 -4.21 -4.69 6.58
CA LEU A 93 -4.74 -4.00 5.41
C LEU A 93 -6.20 -3.61 5.58
N LEU A 94 -7.04 -4.51 6.09
CA LEU A 94 -8.45 -4.21 6.37
C LEU A 94 -8.58 -3.02 7.33
N GLN A 95 -7.82 -3.03 8.43
CA GLN A 95 -7.82 -1.93 9.38
C GLN A 95 -7.33 -0.63 8.73
N ALA A 96 -6.31 -0.69 7.87
CA ALA A 96 -5.80 0.48 7.18
C ALA A 96 -6.83 1.12 6.24
N VAL A 97 -7.57 0.32 5.46
CA VAL A 97 -8.64 0.85 4.58
C VAL A 97 -9.87 1.31 5.35
N GLN A 98 -10.11 0.80 6.56
CA GLN A 98 -11.15 1.33 7.46
C GLN A 98 -10.78 2.70 8.04
N ILE A 99 -9.50 2.91 8.36
CA ILE A 99 -9.00 4.17 8.91
C ILE A 99 -8.83 5.22 7.82
N ASN A 100 -8.24 4.85 6.67
CA ASN A 100 -7.99 5.76 5.57
C ASN A 100 -9.05 5.59 4.47
N THR A 101 -10.09 6.41 4.56
CA THR A 101 -11.18 6.45 3.57
C THR A 101 -10.77 7.02 2.21
N ASN A 102 -9.54 7.53 2.06
CA ASN A 102 -9.02 7.92 0.76
C ASN A 102 -8.67 6.73 -0.13
N ILE A 103 -8.38 5.56 0.45
CA ILE A 103 -8.02 4.36 -0.28
C ILE A 103 -9.30 3.76 -0.88
N THR A 104 -9.45 3.92 -2.19
CA THR A 104 -10.63 3.51 -2.96
C THR A 104 -10.34 2.37 -3.93
N ASP A 105 -9.08 1.92 -3.98
CA ASP A 105 -8.63 0.87 -4.87
C ASP A 105 -7.54 0.03 -4.19
N ILE A 106 -7.76 -1.29 -4.12
CA ILE A 106 -6.73 -2.23 -3.68
C ILE A 106 -6.75 -3.48 -4.55
N VAL A 107 -5.58 -3.84 -5.10
CA VAL A 107 -5.42 -5.04 -5.92
C VAL A 107 -4.64 -6.06 -5.14
N ILE A 108 -5.32 -7.17 -4.79
CA ILE A 108 -4.73 -8.30 -4.06
C ILE A 108 -5.04 -9.56 -4.87
N GLU A 109 -4.03 -10.12 -5.53
CA GLU A 109 -4.16 -11.31 -6.36
C GLU A 109 -3.00 -12.25 -6.09
N ASN A 110 -3.25 -13.57 -6.21
CA ASN A 110 -2.23 -14.59 -6.00
C ASN A 110 -1.50 -14.49 -4.65
N GLU A 111 -2.25 -14.22 -3.57
CA GLU A 111 -1.77 -14.34 -2.20
C GLU A 111 -2.14 -15.73 -1.66
N PRO A 112 -1.24 -16.74 -1.73
CA PRO A 112 -1.60 -18.14 -1.47
C PRO A 112 -2.06 -18.38 -0.03
N PHE A 113 -1.70 -17.50 0.90
CA PHE A 113 -2.00 -17.65 2.33
C PHE A 113 -3.13 -16.72 2.83
N LEU A 114 -3.65 -15.83 1.98
CA LEU A 114 -4.73 -14.93 2.35
C LEU A 114 -6.09 -15.63 2.20
N ILE A 115 -6.86 -15.67 3.29
CA ILE A 115 -8.18 -16.29 3.27
C ILE A 115 -9.15 -15.51 2.36
N PRO A 116 -9.90 -16.17 1.46
CA PRO A 116 -10.79 -15.50 0.50
C PRO A 116 -11.83 -14.57 1.14
N SER A 117 -12.41 -14.98 2.27
CA SER A 117 -13.41 -14.17 2.98
C SER A 117 -12.83 -12.86 3.54
N LEU A 118 -11.55 -12.84 3.92
CA LEU A 118 -10.90 -11.60 4.34
C LEU A 118 -10.58 -10.72 3.14
N LYS A 119 -10.11 -11.31 2.03
CA LYS A 119 -9.93 -10.58 0.77
C LYS A 119 -11.23 -9.90 0.34
N GLN A 120 -12.36 -10.61 0.40
CA GLN A 120 -13.68 -10.05 0.11
C GLN A 120 -14.03 -8.86 1.01
N ARG A 121 -13.86 -8.99 2.33
CA ARG A 121 -14.13 -7.89 3.27
C ARG A 121 -13.28 -6.64 3.00
N ILE A 122 -12.02 -6.82 2.60
CA ILE A 122 -11.14 -5.71 2.21
C ILE A 122 -11.73 -5.02 0.97
N GLN A 123 -12.15 -5.78 -0.05
CA GLN A 123 -12.75 -5.23 -1.26
C GLN A 123 -14.07 -4.51 -0.98
N GLU A 124 -14.94 -5.07 -0.15
CA GLU A 124 -16.19 -4.44 0.29
C GLU A 124 -15.93 -3.10 0.97
N GLN A 125 -14.96 -3.03 1.89
CA GLN A 125 -14.61 -1.78 2.57
C GLN A 125 -14.08 -0.73 1.59
N VAL A 126 -13.28 -1.14 0.62
CA VAL A 126 -12.75 -0.25 -0.42
C VAL A 126 -13.86 0.30 -1.32
N LEU A 127 -14.88 -0.49 -1.64
CA LEU A 127 -16.08 -0.03 -2.34
C LEU A 127 -16.87 0.99 -1.50
N LEU A 128 -17.00 0.78 -0.19
CA LEU A 128 -17.64 1.75 0.70
C LEU A 128 -16.89 3.09 0.71
N ASN A 129 -15.56 3.06 0.77
CA ASN A 129 -14.74 4.27 0.69
C ASN A 129 -14.95 5.02 -0.63
N ARG A 130 -15.02 4.28 -1.76
CA ARG A 130 -15.28 4.86 -3.09
C ARG A 130 -16.65 5.54 -3.15
N GLN A 131 -17.68 4.90 -2.61
CA GLN A 131 -19.03 5.48 -2.54
C GLN A 131 -19.04 6.76 -1.70
N TYR A 132 -18.43 6.73 -0.51
CA TYR A 132 -18.35 7.91 0.36
C TYR A 132 -17.71 9.12 -0.33
N LYS A 133 -16.61 8.91 -1.07
CA LYS A 133 -15.98 9.97 -1.87
C LYS A 133 -16.91 10.53 -2.94
N ASN A 134 -17.59 9.67 -3.70
CA ASN A 134 -18.49 10.11 -4.76
C ASN A 134 -19.66 10.96 -4.22
N PHE A 135 -20.18 10.64 -3.04
CA PHE A 135 -21.19 11.47 -2.37
C PHE A 135 -20.60 12.81 -1.88
N SER A 136 -19.40 12.82 -1.31
CA SER A 136 -18.78 14.04 -0.75
C SER A 136 -18.40 15.09 -1.81
N TYR A 137 -18.17 14.70 -3.07
CA TYR A 137 -17.83 15.62 -4.16
C TYR A 137 -19.01 15.90 -5.10
N GLY A 138 -20.15 15.23 -4.91
CA GLY A 138 -21.35 15.36 -5.74
C GLY A 138 -22.42 16.29 -5.18
N SER A 139 -22.17 16.95 -4.05
CA SER A 139 -23.08 17.87 -3.35
C SER A 139 -22.56 19.30 -3.35
#